data_AF-A0AA88XJ59-F1
#
_entry.id   AF-A0AA88XJ59-F1
#
_cell.length_a   1.000
_cell.length_b   1.000
_cell.length_c   1.000
_cell.angle_alpha   90.00
_cell.angle_beta   90.00
_cell.angle_gamma   90.00
#
_symmetry.space_group_name_H-M   'P 1'
#
loop_
_entity.id
_entity.type
_entity.pdbx_description
1 polymer ?
#
loop_
_entity_poly.entity_id
_entity_poly.type
_entity_poly.pdbx_seq_one_letter_code
_entity_poly.pdbx_strand_id
1 'polypeptide(L)'
;MFGVVLTSAILVAAARADFCLEHAPAGAVDGCSIPLDLPFFFKDYFTSACNKHDVCYDCASHFGHDRSYCDHTFHNNLNAMCNHMSKRFLFSAASVNKVECKAAALTYYEAVHLGAASHFRNQSVSYCRESWVRSCV
;
A
#
# COMPACT_ATOMS: atom_id res chain seq x y z
N MET A 1 -5.89 -31.23 43.70
CA MET A 1 -5.55 -31.26 42.26
C MET A 1 -5.83 -29.87 41.70
N PHE A 2 -4.82 -29.00 41.66
CA PHE A 2 -4.94 -27.66 41.07
C PHE A 2 -4.57 -27.77 39.59
N GLY A 3 -5.57 -27.65 38.71
CA GLY A 3 -5.37 -27.62 37.26
C GLY A 3 -5.15 -26.19 36.80
N VAL A 4 -3.91 -25.85 36.45
CA VAL A 4 -3.56 -24.61 35.76
C VAL A 4 -4.01 -24.76 34.30
N VAL A 5 -5.07 -24.05 33.90
CA VAL A 5 -5.42 -23.90 32.48
C VAL A 5 -4.53 -22.79 31.92
N LEU A 6 -3.46 -23.21 31.26
CA LEU A 6 -2.57 -22.36 30.49
C LEU A 6 -3.33 -21.87 29.25
N THR A 7 -4.01 -20.72 29.33
CA THR A 7 -4.61 -20.12 28.14
C THR A 7 -3.49 -19.60 27.25
N SER A 8 -3.39 -20.25 26.08
CA SER A 8 -2.44 -19.97 25.02
C SER A 8 -2.37 -18.47 24.71
N ALA A 9 -1.18 -17.90 24.81
CA ALA A 9 -0.90 -16.60 24.22
C ALA A 9 -1.14 -16.72 22.72
N ILE A 10 -2.26 -16.16 22.25
CA ILE A 10 -2.50 -15.99 20.83
C ILE A 10 -1.44 -15.00 20.35
N LEU A 11 -0.40 -15.51 19.70
CA LEU A 11 0.46 -14.71 18.83
C LEU A 11 -0.41 -14.28 17.64
N VAL A 12 -1.27 -13.28 17.85
CA VAL A 12 -1.75 -12.48 16.72
C VAL A 12 -0.50 -11.74 16.26
N ALA A 13 0.13 -12.26 15.22
CA ALA A 13 1.08 -11.48 14.45
C ALA A 13 0.29 -10.26 13.96
N ALA A 14 0.40 -9.14 14.66
CA ALA A 14 -0.13 -7.89 14.18
C ALA A 14 0.57 -7.64 12.85
N ALA A 15 -0.18 -7.81 11.74
CA ALA A 15 0.18 -7.15 10.51
C ALA A 15 0.44 -5.70 10.92
N ARG A 16 1.66 -5.20 10.66
CA ARG A 16 1.98 -3.80 10.98
C ARG A 16 0.85 -2.97 10.40
N ALA A 17 0.07 -2.33 11.27
CA ALA A 17 -1.05 -1.51 10.82
C ALA A 17 -0.52 -0.52 9.79
N ASP A 18 -1.18 -0.46 8.64
CA ASP A 18 -0.78 0.48 7.61
C ASP A 18 -1.08 1.90 8.10
N PHE A 19 -0.03 2.71 8.26
CA PHE A 19 -0.13 4.04 8.87
C PHE A 19 -1.15 4.94 8.14
N CYS A 20 -1.20 4.87 6.82
CA CYS A 20 -2.09 5.72 6.02
C CYS A 20 -3.55 5.25 6.15
N LEU A 21 -3.80 3.93 6.12
CA LEU A 21 -5.12 3.36 6.36
C LEU A 21 -5.66 3.67 7.75
N GLU A 22 -4.82 3.64 8.79
CA GLU A 22 -5.23 3.88 10.17
C GLU A 22 -5.73 5.32 10.39
N HIS A 23 -5.18 6.29 9.67
CA HIS A 23 -5.48 7.71 9.85
C HIS A 23 -6.47 8.26 8.81
N ALA A 24 -6.53 7.66 7.62
CA ALA A 24 -7.40 8.15 6.56
C ALA A 24 -8.89 8.03 6.93
N PRO A 25 -9.73 9.00 6.53
CA PRO A 25 -11.18 8.86 6.70
C PRO A 25 -11.70 7.68 5.89
N ALA A 26 -12.83 7.11 6.34
CA ALA A 26 -13.44 5.96 5.68
C ALA A 26 -13.69 6.23 4.18
N GLY A 27 -13.16 5.35 3.32
CA GLY A 27 -13.31 5.44 1.87
C GLY A 27 -12.29 6.33 1.15
N ALA A 28 -11.36 6.98 1.86
CA ALA A 28 -10.23 7.68 1.23
C ALA A 28 -9.06 6.75 0.86
N VAL A 29 -9.05 5.54 1.42
CA VAL A 29 -8.10 4.48 1.10
C VAL A 29 -8.91 3.23 0.80
N ASP A 30 -8.66 2.64 -0.37
CA ASP A 30 -9.28 1.38 -0.81
C ASP A 30 -8.23 0.29 -1.12
N GLY A 31 -6.95 0.66 -1.04
CA GLY A 31 -5.82 -0.24 -1.21
C GLY A 31 -5.59 -0.54 -2.67
N CYS A 32 -5.13 -1.76 -2.98
CA CYS A 32 -4.87 -2.11 -4.37
C CYS A 32 -6.17 -2.53 -5.08
N SER A 33 -7.07 -1.57 -5.30
CA SER A 33 -8.34 -1.80 -6.01
C SER A 33 -8.08 -2.22 -7.44
N ILE A 34 -8.61 -3.39 -7.81
CA ILE A 34 -8.45 -3.98 -9.14
C ILE A 34 -9.84 -4.13 -9.76
N PRO A 35 -10.08 -3.60 -10.97
CA PRO A 35 -11.29 -3.91 -11.71
C PRO A 35 -11.38 -5.43 -12.00
N LEU A 36 -12.57 -6.01 -11.86
CA LEU A 36 -12.89 -7.37 -12.32
C LEU A 36 -12.21 -8.53 -11.56
N ASP A 37 -11.83 -8.35 -10.29
CA ASP A 37 -11.29 -9.41 -9.41
C ASP A 37 -10.14 -10.25 -10.02
N LEU A 38 -9.34 -9.64 -10.90
CA LEU A 38 -8.22 -10.33 -11.53
C LEU A 38 -7.21 -10.79 -10.47
N PRO A 39 -6.66 -12.02 -10.55
CA PRO A 39 -5.68 -12.53 -9.60
C PRO A 39 -4.34 -11.81 -9.80
N PHE A 40 -4.24 -10.62 -9.21
CA PHE A 40 -3.06 -9.79 -9.31
C PHE A 40 -2.07 -10.19 -8.21
N PHE A 41 -0.92 -10.70 -8.63
CA PHE A 41 0.15 -11.10 -7.75
C PHE A 41 0.59 -9.92 -6.87
N PHE A 42 1.12 -10.21 -5.68
CA PHE A 42 1.66 -9.21 -4.74
C PHE A 42 0.63 -8.22 -4.15
N LYS A 43 -0.68 -8.41 -4.34
CA LYS A 43 -1.72 -7.50 -3.82
C LYS A 43 -1.54 -7.21 -2.32
N ASP A 44 -1.54 -8.25 -1.50
CA ASP A 44 -1.38 -8.12 -0.05
C ASP A 44 -0.02 -7.51 0.31
N TYR A 45 1.02 -7.87 -0.46
CA TYR A 45 2.36 -7.35 -0.26
C TYR A 45 2.43 -5.86 -0.55
N PHE A 46 1.77 -5.37 -1.60
CA PHE A 46 1.82 -3.97 -2.05
C PHE A 46 0.73 -3.07 -1.46
N THR A 47 -0.20 -3.61 -0.68
CA THR A 47 -1.34 -2.85 -0.12
C THR A 47 -0.91 -1.56 0.59
N SER A 48 0.19 -1.59 1.35
CA SER A 48 0.70 -0.39 2.02
C SER A 48 1.16 0.72 1.05
N ALA A 49 1.72 0.35 -0.10
CA ALA A 49 2.07 1.32 -1.14
C ALA A 49 0.83 1.86 -1.86
N CYS A 50 -0.19 1.02 -2.07
CA CYS A 50 -1.47 1.44 -2.65
C CYS A 50 -2.18 2.44 -1.73
N ASN A 51 -2.24 2.18 -0.42
CA ASN A 51 -2.84 3.10 0.55
C ASN A 51 -2.17 4.50 0.56
N LYS A 52 -0.85 4.55 0.39
CA LYS A 52 -0.12 5.81 0.21
C LYS A 52 -0.51 6.51 -1.09
N HIS A 53 -0.65 5.76 -2.17
CA HIS A 53 -1.05 6.29 -3.47
C HIS A 53 -2.46 6.90 -3.43
N ASP A 54 -3.41 6.25 -2.76
CA ASP A 54 -4.77 6.77 -2.56
C ASP A 54 -4.76 8.13 -1.86
N VAL A 55 -4.03 8.24 -0.74
CA VAL A 55 -3.88 9.51 -0.01
C VAL A 55 -3.19 10.56 -0.87
N CYS A 56 -2.18 10.16 -1.66
CA CYS A 56 -1.53 11.06 -2.61
C CYS A 56 -2.50 11.57 -3.67
N TYR A 57 -3.35 10.70 -4.22
CA TYR A 57 -4.33 11.09 -5.23
C TYR A 57 -5.37 12.09 -4.71
N ASP A 58 -5.74 12.00 -3.44
CA ASP A 58 -6.66 12.94 -2.81
C ASP A 58 -5.98 14.26 -2.40
N CYS A 59 -4.70 14.23 -2.02
CA CYS A 59 -4.04 15.34 -1.32
C CYS A 59 -2.82 15.96 -2.00
N ALA A 60 -2.25 15.39 -3.06
CA ALA A 60 -1.06 15.92 -3.72
C ALA A 60 -1.24 17.37 -4.22
N SER A 61 -2.44 17.71 -4.70
CA SER A 61 -2.77 19.08 -5.13
C SER A 61 -2.65 20.09 -3.98
N HIS A 62 -2.89 19.69 -2.73
CA HIS A 62 -2.68 20.53 -1.55
C HIS A 62 -1.22 20.94 -1.38
N PHE A 63 -0.29 20.08 -1.80
CA PHE A 63 1.15 20.30 -1.70
C PHE A 63 1.77 20.82 -3.01
N GLY A 64 0.94 21.15 -4.02
CA GLY A 64 1.42 21.61 -5.33
C GLY A 64 2.00 20.49 -6.20
N HIS A 65 1.62 19.25 -5.95
CA HIS A 65 2.00 18.08 -6.75
C HIS A 65 0.87 17.66 -7.69
N ASP A 66 1.25 17.04 -8.81
CA ASP A 66 0.31 16.53 -9.81
C ASP A 66 0.16 14.99 -9.71
N ARG A 67 -0.66 14.42 -10.60
CA ARG A 67 -0.85 12.96 -10.67
C ARG A 67 0.47 12.22 -10.93
N SER A 68 1.31 12.76 -11.79
CA SER A 68 2.56 12.09 -12.19
C SER A 68 3.51 11.95 -10.99
N TYR A 69 3.52 12.92 -10.08
CA TYR A 69 4.23 12.81 -8.82
C TYR A 69 3.75 11.58 -8.02
N CYS A 70 2.44 11.41 -7.84
CA CYS A 70 1.90 10.26 -7.11
C CYS A 70 2.21 8.93 -7.78
N ASP A 71 2.05 8.83 -9.10
CA ASP A 71 2.33 7.60 -9.85
C ASP A 71 3.82 7.19 -9.70
N HIS A 72 4.75 8.16 -9.79
CA HIS A 72 6.17 7.90 -9.60
C HIS A 72 6.53 7.53 -8.15
N THR A 73 5.95 8.23 -7.16
CA THR A 73 6.12 7.91 -5.74
C THR A 73 5.60 6.51 -5.42
N PHE A 74 4.46 6.12 -6.01
CA PHE A 74 3.93 4.77 -5.91
C PHE A 74 4.90 3.73 -6.47
N HIS A 75 5.42 3.92 -7.69
CA HIS A 75 6.40 3.00 -8.27
C HIS A 75 7.68 2.89 -7.42
N ASN A 76 8.15 4.00 -6.83
CA ASN A 76 9.29 4.01 -5.93
C ASN A 76 9.02 3.22 -4.64
N ASN A 77 7.83 3.38 -4.04
CA ASN A 77 7.41 2.63 -2.86
C ASN A 77 7.37 1.13 -3.15
N LEU A 78 6.76 0.70 -4.27
CA LEU A 78 6.72 -0.70 -4.68
C LEU A 78 8.13 -1.29 -4.84
N ASN A 79 9.02 -0.56 -5.51
CA ASN A 79 10.41 -0.97 -5.70
C ASN A 79 11.18 -1.05 -4.39
N ALA A 80 10.97 -0.11 -3.46
CA ALA A 80 11.57 -0.14 -2.14
C ALA A 80 11.17 -1.42 -1.39
N MET A 81 9.89 -1.77 -1.41
CA MET A 81 9.38 -3.01 -0.82
C MET A 81 10.09 -4.23 -1.43
N CYS A 82 10.13 -4.32 -2.77
CA CYS A 82 10.86 -5.38 -3.47
C CYS A 82 12.36 -5.45 -3.13
N ASN A 83 13.00 -4.31 -2.83
CA ASN A 83 14.40 -4.26 -2.42
C ASN A 83 14.62 -4.76 -0.99
N HIS A 84 13.64 -4.58 -0.11
CA HIS A 84 13.65 -5.06 1.29
C HIS A 84 13.22 -6.52 1.44
N MET A 85 12.82 -7.18 0.35
CA MET A 85 12.54 -8.61 0.34
C MET A 85 13.82 -9.41 0.64
N SER A 86 14.01 -9.77 1.91
CA SER A 86 15.13 -10.61 2.32
C SER A 86 14.95 -12.04 1.82
N LYS A 87 16.04 -12.75 1.49
CA LYS A 87 16.04 -14.20 1.18
C LYS A 87 15.59 -15.09 2.35
N ARG A 88 15.06 -14.51 3.44
CA ARG A 88 14.77 -15.15 4.73
C ARG A 88 13.33 -15.67 4.82
N PHE A 89 12.78 -16.16 3.72
CA PHE A 89 11.54 -16.93 3.69
C PHE A 89 11.84 -18.33 3.13
N LEU A 90 12.66 -19.09 3.85
CA LEU A 90 13.00 -20.48 3.50
C LEU A 90 11.97 -21.51 3.99
N PHE A 91 10.76 -21.10 4.43
CA PHE A 91 9.76 -22.05 4.95
C PHE A 91 8.28 -21.70 4.66
N SER A 92 7.99 -20.92 3.61
CA SER A 92 6.64 -20.93 3.01
C SER A 92 6.75 -20.97 1.49
N ALA A 93 5.84 -21.70 0.84
CA ALA A 93 5.91 -22.16 -0.56
C ALA A 93 5.90 -21.06 -1.65
N ALA A 94 6.18 -19.81 -1.32
CA ALA A 94 6.36 -18.72 -2.26
C ALA A 94 7.73 -18.08 -2.01
N SER A 95 8.76 -18.66 -2.61
CA SER A 95 10.07 -18.02 -2.76
C SER A 95 9.93 -16.86 -3.74
N VAL A 96 9.25 -15.80 -3.30
CA VAL A 96 8.97 -14.64 -4.14
C VAL A 96 10.30 -14.05 -4.60
N ASN A 97 10.57 -14.10 -5.90
CA ASN A 97 11.83 -13.59 -6.43
C ASN A 97 11.72 -12.06 -6.53
N LYS A 98 12.76 -11.35 -6.07
CA LYS A 98 12.90 -9.90 -6.26
C LYS A 98 12.64 -9.44 -7.70
N VAL A 99 12.97 -10.28 -8.69
CA VAL A 99 12.69 -10.03 -10.12
C VAL A 99 11.18 -9.99 -10.39
N GLU A 100 10.43 -10.98 -9.92
CA GLU A 100 8.97 -11.06 -10.08
C GLU A 100 8.29 -9.90 -9.34
N CYS A 101 8.78 -9.55 -8.16
CA CYS A 101 8.29 -8.39 -7.41
C CYS A 101 8.45 -7.11 -8.21
N LYS A 102 9.62 -6.88 -8.81
CA LYS A 102 9.85 -5.69 -9.63
C LYS A 102 9.04 -5.69 -10.92
N ALA A 103 8.84 -6.85 -11.54
CA ALA A 103 7.96 -6.96 -12.70
C ALA A 103 6.52 -6.61 -12.33
N ALA A 104 6.01 -7.14 -11.21
CA ALA A 104 4.71 -6.77 -10.68
C ALA A 104 4.65 -5.27 -10.35
N ALA A 105 5.67 -4.71 -9.69
CA ALA A 105 5.73 -3.28 -9.37
C ALA A 105 5.57 -2.38 -10.61
N LEU A 106 6.22 -2.75 -11.72
CA LEU A 106 6.06 -2.06 -13.00
C LEU A 106 4.62 -2.19 -13.52
N THR A 107 4.03 -3.39 -13.48
CA THR A 107 2.64 -3.60 -13.92
C THR A 107 1.63 -2.77 -13.13
N TYR A 108 1.78 -2.69 -11.79
CA TYR A 108 0.92 -1.85 -10.96
C TYR A 108 1.06 -0.37 -11.33
N TYR A 109 2.30 0.10 -11.51
CA TYR A 109 2.58 1.47 -11.92
C TYR A 109 1.95 1.81 -13.28
N GLU A 110 2.15 0.96 -14.29
CA GLU A 110 1.59 1.18 -15.63
C GLU A 110 0.05 1.17 -15.60
N ALA A 111 -0.55 0.27 -14.83
CA ALA A 111 -2.00 0.21 -14.68
C ALA A 111 -2.59 1.53 -14.13
N VAL A 112 -2.02 2.07 -13.05
CA VAL A 112 -2.51 3.34 -12.49
C VAL A 112 -2.17 4.53 -13.38
N HIS A 113 -0.97 4.55 -13.98
CA HIS A 113 -0.53 5.65 -14.82
C HIS A 113 -1.42 5.83 -16.07
N LEU A 114 -1.89 4.71 -16.63
CA LEU A 114 -2.76 4.69 -17.81
C LEU A 114 -4.25 4.79 -17.45
N GLY A 115 -4.67 4.20 -16.32
CA GLY A 115 -6.09 3.97 -16.02
C GLY A 115 -6.68 4.82 -14.89
N ALA A 116 -5.88 5.35 -13.97
CA ALA A 116 -6.38 5.97 -12.74
C ALA A 116 -6.56 7.50 -12.84
N ALA A 117 -6.34 8.11 -14.00
CA ALA A 117 -6.38 9.56 -14.19
C ALA A 117 -7.63 10.25 -13.63
N SER A 118 -8.80 9.61 -13.76
CA SER A 118 -10.09 10.13 -13.28
C SER A 118 -10.24 10.16 -11.76
N HIS A 119 -9.37 9.46 -11.03
CA HIS A 119 -9.41 9.39 -9.56
C HIS A 119 -8.58 10.49 -8.90
N PHE A 120 -7.67 11.16 -9.64
CA PHE A 120 -6.84 12.21 -9.08
C PHE A 120 -7.67 13.46 -8.75
N ARG A 121 -7.56 13.95 -7.50
CA ARG A 121 -8.25 15.16 -7.05
C ARG A 121 -7.39 16.39 -7.22
N ASN A 122 -7.81 17.25 -8.15
CA ASN A 122 -7.24 18.59 -8.32
C ASN A 122 -7.66 19.59 -7.23
N GLN A 123 -8.60 19.23 -6.35
CA GLN A 123 -9.07 20.08 -5.26
C GLN A 123 -8.74 19.44 -3.92
N SER A 124 -8.11 20.21 -3.02
CA SER A 124 -7.79 19.79 -1.66
C SER A 124 -9.06 19.51 -0.86
N VAL A 125 -9.18 18.28 -0.35
CA VAL A 125 -10.18 17.92 0.66
C VAL A 125 -9.72 18.30 2.08
N SER A 126 -10.62 18.24 3.07
CA SER A 126 -10.38 18.81 4.41
C SER A 126 -9.22 18.13 5.16
N TYR A 127 -9.14 16.81 5.12
CA TYR A 127 -8.15 16.04 5.87
C TYR A 127 -6.72 16.21 5.31
N CYS A 128 -6.55 16.74 4.09
CA CYS A 128 -5.22 16.98 3.51
C CYS A 128 -4.36 17.96 4.31
N ARG A 129 -4.97 18.72 5.24
CA ARG A 129 -4.29 19.63 6.17
C ARG A 129 -3.75 18.94 7.41
N GLU A 130 -4.13 17.69 7.65
CA GLU A 130 -3.69 16.95 8.83
C GLU A 130 -2.21 16.58 8.72
N SER A 131 -1.51 16.59 9.86
CA SER A 131 -0.06 16.45 9.91
C SER A 131 0.44 15.10 9.41
N TRP A 132 -0.35 14.04 9.54
CA TRP A 132 -0.01 12.69 9.12
C TRP A 132 0.06 12.52 7.61
N VAL A 133 -0.66 13.36 6.85
CA VAL A 133 -0.77 13.24 5.39
C VAL A 133 0.59 13.35 4.70
N ARG A 134 1.49 14.19 5.23
CA ARG A 134 2.87 14.34 4.70
C ARG A 134 3.72 13.07 4.77
N SER A 135 3.33 12.08 5.56
CA SER A 135 4.02 10.78 5.61
C SER A 135 3.52 9.81 4.53
N CYS A 136 2.39 10.14 3.89
CA CYS A 136 1.71 9.33 2.89
C CYS A 136 1.83 9.89 1.46
N VAL A 137 2.04 11.22 1.33
CA VAL A 137 2.32 11.94 0.07
C VAL A 137 3.83 12.08 -0.13
#